data_AF-A0A9D0XW61-F1
#
_entry.id   AF-A0A9D0XW61-F1
#
_cell.length_a   1.000
_cell.length_b   1.000
_cell.length_c   1.000
_cell.angle_alpha   90.00
_cell.angle_beta   90.00
_cell.angle_gamma   90.00
#
_symmetry.space_group_name_H-M   'P 1'
#
loop_
_entity.id
_entity.type
_entity.pdbx_description
1 polymer ?
#
loop_
_entity_poly.entity_id
_entity_poly.type
_entity_poly.pdbx_seq_one_letter_code
_entity_poly.pdbx_strand_id
1 'polypeptide(L)' 'MKSYHLPQSELDALKEVHRQLHGKRFADQIKAVYLLGSGWKPKEVADALL' A
#
# COMPACT_ATOMS: atom_id res chain seq x y z
N MET A 1 2.88 0.33 17.77
CA MET A 1 2.39 0.13 16.38
C MET A 1 2.98 -1.18 15.89
N LYS A 2 2.16 -2.09 15.31
CA LYS A 2 2.68 -3.31 14.70
C LYS A 2 3.51 -2.92 13.47
N SER A 3 4.74 -3.38 13.38
CA SER A 3 5.54 -3.21 12.16
C SER A 3 5.00 -4.19 11.12
N TYR A 4 4.24 -3.66 10.16
CA TYR A 4 3.79 -4.43 9.01
C TYR A 4 4.95 -4.48 8.03
N HIS A 5 5.77 -5.53 8.11
CA HIS A 5 6.81 -5.78 7.11
C HIS A 5 6.31 -6.88 6.18
N LEU A 6 6.11 -6.52 4.92
CA LEU A 6 5.81 -7.47 3.86
C LEU A 6 7.11 -7.80 3.11
N PRO A 7 7.31 -9.06 2.70
CA PRO A 7 8.37 -9.42 1.78
C PRO A 7 8.28 -8.62 0.48
N GLN A 8 9.42 -8.39 -0.18
CA GLN A 8 9.47 -7.65 -1.43
C GLN A 8 8.56 -8.26 -2.52
N SER A 9 8.50 -9.60 -2.59
CA SER A 9 7.63 -10.32 -3.53
C SER A 9 6.14 -10.00 -3.33
N GLU A 10 5.68 -9.86 -2.08
CA GLU A 10 4.30 -9.49 -1.78
C GLU A 10 4.03 -8.01 -2.10
N LEU A 11 5.00 -7.13 -1.82
CA LEU A 11 4.90 -5.72 -2.20
C LEU A 11 4.78 -5.55 -3.72
N ASP A 12 5.51 -6.34 -4.50
CA ASP A 12 5.46 -6.28 -5.95
C ASP A 12 4.13 -6.80 -6.49
N ALA A 13 3.62 -7.92 -5.95
CA ALA A 13 2.27 -8.41 -6.28
C ALA A 13 1.18 -7.36 -5.98
N LEU A 14 1.25 -6.69 -4.82
CA LEU A 14 0.30 -5.63 -4.46
C LEU A 14 0.39 -4.42 -5.39
N LYS A 15 1.60 -4.04 -5.83
CA LYS A 15 1.78 -2.96 -6.80
C LYS A 15 1.21 -3.33 -8.17
N GLU A 16 1.33 -4.57 -8.60
CA GLU A 16 0.72 -5.03 -9.85
C GLU A 16 -0.80 -4.99 -9.79
N VAL A 17 -1.39 -5.49 -8.71
CA VAL A 17 -2.85 -5.40 -8.48
C VAL A 17 -3.30 -3.95 -8.47
N HIS A 18 -2.60 -3.07 -7.77
CA HIS A 18 -2.91 -1.64 -7.73
C HIS A 18 -2.97 -1.01 -9.14
N ARG A 19 -2.03 -1.35 -10.02
CA ARG A 19 -1.99 -0.84 -11.41
C ARG A 19 -3.18 -1.30 -12.27
N GLN A 20 -3.77 -2.45 -11.93
CA GLN A 20 -4.90 -3.03 -12.67
C GLN A 20 -6.27 -2.55 -12.14
N LEU A 21 -6.30 -1.89 -10.98
CA LEU A 21 -7.54 -1.39 -10.39
C LEU A 21 -7.95 -0.05 -11.00
N HIS A 22 -9.15 -0.03 -11.59
CA HIS A 22 -9.74 1.18 -12.16
C HIS A 22 -10.53 2.02 -11.14
N GLY A 23 -10.85 1.45 -9.98
CA GLY A 23 -11.64 2.13 -8.93
C GLY A 23 -10.75 2.82 -7.89
N LYS A 24 -10.85 4.15 -7.79
CA LYS A 24 -10.06 4.98 -6.85
C LYS A 24 -10.02 4.41 -5.43
N ARG A 25 -11.18 4.06 -4.87
CA ARG A 25 -11.28 3.54 -3.49
C ARG A 25 -10.50 2.25 -3.28
N PHE A 26 -10.60 1.29 -4.20
CA PHE A 26 -9.91 0.02 -4.10
C PHE A 26 -8.41 0.18 -4.37
N ALA A 27 -8.06 1.03 -5.32
CA ALA A 27 -6.67 1.37 -5.59
C ALA A 27 -5.99 1.99 -4.36
N ASP A 28 -6.64 2.96 -3.71
CA ASP A 28 -6.14 3.62 -2.50
C ASP A 28 -5.97 2.65 -1.31
N GLN A 29 -6.87 1.66 -1.18
CA GLN A 29 -6.73 0.61 -0.16
C GLN A 29 -5.51 -0.26 -0.39
N ILE A 30 -5.30 -0.75 -1.62
CA ILE A 30 -4.12 -1.58 -1.95
C ILE A 30 -2.84 -0.74 -1.80
N LYS A 31 -2.89 0.54 -2.20
CA LYS A 31 -1.81 1.50 -2.00
C LYS A 31 -1.46 1.69 -0.54
N ALA A 32 -2.45 1.83 0.34
CA ALA A 32 -2.22 1.89 1.78
C ALA A 32 -1.49 0.64 2.30
N VAL A 33 -1.91 -0.55 1.85
CA VAL A 33 -1.37 -1.83 2.31
C VAL A 33 0.10 -1.98 1.92
N TYR A 34 0.48 -1.75 0.65
CA TYR A 34 1.88 -1.91 0.27
C TYR A 34 2.78 -0.79 0.83
N LEU A 35 2.26 0.43 1.03
CA LEU A 35 3.03 1.50 1.67
C LEU A 35 3.33 1.16 3.12
N LEU A 36 2.30 0.77 3.91
CA LEU A 36 2.49 0.31 5.29
C LEU A 36 3.43 -0.89 5.35
N GLY A 37 3.24 -1.87 4.45
CA GLY A 37 4.07 -3.07 4.32
C GLY A 37 5.54 -2.80 3.98
N SER A 38 5.81 -1.67 3.33
CA SER A 38 7.17 -1.22 2.98
C SER A 38 7.85 -0.41 4.10
N GLY A 39 7.19 -0.22 5.24
CA GLY A 39 7.74 0.49 6.39
C GLY A 39 7.34 1.97 6.50
N TRP A 40 6.42 2.45 5.66
CA TRP A 40 5.88 3.80 5.82
C TRP A 40 5.06 3.90 7.10
N LYS A 41 5.16 5.04 7.79
CA LYS A 41 4.34 5.34 8.95
C LYS A 41 2.90 5.64 8.51
N PRO A 42 1.89 5.33 9.34
CA PRO A 42 0.49 5.61 9.01
C PRO A 42 0.22 7.07 8.61
N LYS A 43 0.95 8.04 9.19
CA LYS A 43 0.85 9.45 8.81
C LYS A 43 1.31 9.70 7.37
N GLU A 44 2.46 9.14 6.98
CA GLU A 44 3.01 9.28 5.63
C GLU A 44 2.09 8.64 4.58
N VAL A 45 1.45 7.53 4.94
CA VAL A 45 0.45 6.87 4.10
C VAL A 45 -0.80 7.72 3.95
N ALA A 46 -1.30 8.31 5.04
CA ALA A 46 -2.45 9.21 4.99
C ALA A 46 -2.17 10.41 4.07
N ASP A 47 -0.99 11.03 4.21
CA ASP A 47 -0.57 12.16 3.37
C ASP A 47 -0.46 11.76 1.88
N ALA A 48 -0.07 10.52 1.57
CA ALA A 48 0.05 10.01 0.20
C ALA A 48 -1.27 9.60 -0.48
N LEU A 49 -2.38 9.57 0.28
CA LEU A 49 -3.72 9.18 -0.18
C LEU A 49 -4.72 10.35 -0.24
N LEU A 50 -4.32 11.55 0.20
CA LEU A 50 -5.05 12.81 0.00
C LEU A 50 -5.00 13.25 -1.47
#